data_AF-A0A927UL18-F1
#
_entry.id   AF-A0A927UL18-F1
#
_cell.length_a   1.000
_cell.length_b   1.000
_cell.length_c   1.000
_cell.angle_alpha   90.00
_cell.angle_beta   90.00
_cell.angle_gamma   90.00
#
_symmetry.space_group_name_H-M   'P 1'
#
loop_
_entity.id
_entity.type
_entity.pdbx_description
1 polymer ?
#
loop_
_entity_poly.entity_id
_entity_poly.type
_entity_poly.pdbx_seq_one_letter_code
_entity_poly.pdbx_strand_id
1 'polypeptide(L)'
;MTGIEIFLIIVGIGLVVASFIITEKIEENTSGDEQDTKFAAVTEEIMRQQIDIAAQNVVDETVEKTEVMLDKLSSEKIMAVSEYSDTVLKEINKNHDEVMFLYSMLNDKEKEIKNTVRDIENVKKTVNDIKKETLIQSEEAEVDESVDTENEIKEVTEIKEKNIFKREKKKEREKKQKPLVEPRKNNNNDKILDMYNKGFSNVEIAKKLGIGIGEVRLVIDLFKNRADRNR
;
A
#
# COMPACT_ATOMS: atom_id res chain seq x y z
N MET A 1 -103.48 -54.58 -17.62
CA MET A 1 -102.72 -53.97 -16.52
C MET A 1 -102.82 -54.91 -15.34
N THR A 2 -101.78 -55.72 -15.11
CA THR A 2 -101.73 -56.63 -13.96
C THR A 2 -101.43 -55.80 -12.70
N GLY A 3 -101.96 -56.18 -11.53
CA GLY A 3 -101.73 -55.42 -10.28
C GLY A 3 -100.24 -55.26 -9.92
N ILE A 4 -99.39 -56.15 -10.43
CA ILE A 4 -97.93 -56.12 -10.29
C ILE A 4 -97.31 -54.92 -11.03
N GLU A 5 -97.81 -54.59 -12.23
CA GLU A 5 -97.30 -53.45 -13.03
C GLU A 5 -97.57 -52.12 -12.30
N ILE A 6 -98.75 -51.99 -11.69
CA ILE A 6 -99.14 -50.78 -10.94
C ILE A 6 -98.30 -50.63 -9.67
N PHE A 7 -98.01 -51.73 -8.96
CA PHE A 7 -97.14 -51.73 -7.79
C PHE A 7 -95.71 -51.29 -8.13
N LEU A 8 -95.14 -51.80 -9.25
CA LEU A 8 -93.80 -51.43 -9.71
C LEU A 8 -93.68 -49.94 -10.07
N ILE A 9 -94.71 -49.34 -10.66
CA ILE A 9 -94.72 -47.91 -10.99
C ILE A 9 -94.70 -47.05 -9.71
N ILE A 10 -95.48 -47.40 -8.69
CA ILE A 10 -95.54 -46.63 -7.42
C ILE A 10 -94.19 -46.69 -6.69
N VAL A 11 -93.55 -47.86 -6.65
CA VAL A 11 -92.21 -48.02 -6.07
C VAL A 11 -91.16 -47.21 -6.84
N GLY A 12 -91.24 -47.21 -8.17
CA GLY A 12 -90.35 -46.40 -9.02
C GLY A 12 -90.45 -44.90 -8.74
N ILE A 13 -91.67 -44.37 -8.63
CA ILE A 13 -91.89 -42.96 -8.29
C ILE A 13 -91.34 -42.64 -6.89
N GLY A 14 -91.54 -43.54 -5.92
CA GLY A 14 -90.99 -43.38 -4.57
C GLY A 14 -89.46 -43.28 -4.54
N LEU A 15 -88.76 -44.10 -5.33
CA LEU A 15 -87.30 -44.08 -5.44
C LEU A 15 -86.76 -42.77 -6.06
N VAL A 16 -87.49 -42.19 -7.02
CA VAL A 16 -87.11 -40.91 -7.65
C VAL A 16 -87.25 -39.77 -6.64
N VAL A 17 -88.34 -39.73 -5.87
CA VAL A 17 -88.55 -38.70 -4.84
C VAL A 17 -87.53 -38.85 -3.70
N ALA A 18 -87.24 -40.08 -3.28
CA ALA A 18 -86.22 -40.36 -2.27
C ALA A 18 -84.81 -39.93 -2.73
N SER A 19 -84.49 -40.07 -4.03
CA SER A 19 -83.22 -39.60 -4.59
C SER A 19 -83.08 -38.08 -4.51
N PHE A 20 -84.18 -37.34 -4.73
CA PHE A 20 -84.18 -35.88 -4.63
C PHE A 20 -83.90 -35.40 -3.20
N ILE A 21 -84.56 -36.01 -2.20
CA ILE A 21 -84.34 -35.70 -0.77
C ILE A 21 -82.90 -36.04 -0.34
N ILE A 22 -82.34 -37.14 -0.83
CA ILE A 22 -80.96 -37.54 -0.51
C ILE A 22 -79.95 -36.57 -1.15
N THR A 23 -80.15 -36.16 -2.40
CA THR A 23 -79.29 -35.17 -3.06
C THR A 23 -79.35 -33.81 -2.36
N GLU A 24 -80.55 -33.32 -2.02
CA GLU A 24 -80.73 -32.04 -1.31
C GLU A 24 -80.10 -32.08 0.09
N LYS A 25 -80.23 -33.20 0.81
CA LYS A 25 -79.61 -33.38 2.13
C LYS A 25 -78.09 -33.55 2.05
N ILE A 26 -77.53 -34.08 0.96
CA ILE A 26 -76.08 -34.16 0.76
C ILE A 26 -75.53 -32.77 0.41
N GLU A 27 -76.24 -31.96 -0.38
CA GLU A 27 -75.83 -30.57 -0.65
C GLU A 27 -75.82 -29.72 0.63
N GLU A 28 -76.81 -29.86 1.51
CA GLU A 28 -76.86 -29.10 2.78
C GLU A 28 -75.74 -29.51 3.77
N ASN A 29 -75.33 -30.79 3.77
CA ASN A 29 -74.21 -31.28 4.60
C ASN A 29 -72.83 -31.12 3.95
N THR A 30 -72.75 -30.63 2.70
CA THR A 30 -71.50 -30.31 1.99
C THR A 30 -71.20 -28.81 2.07
N SER A 31 -71.62 -28.14 3.13
CA SER A 31 -71.06 -26.84 3.56
C SER A 31 -69.92 -27.09 4.56
N GLY A 32 -68.88 -27.78 4.09
CA GLY A 32 -67.65 -28.09 4.85
C GLY A 32 -66.63 -26.95 4.91
N ASP A 33 -67.05 -25.71 4.68
CA ASP A 33 -66.14 -24.58 4.50
C ASP A 33 -65.47 -24.12 5.82
N GLU A 34 -66.02 -24.45 6.99
CA GLU A 34 -65.49 -23.94 8.27
C GLU A 34 -64.33 -24.75 8.87
N GLN A 35 -64.14 -26.01 8.44
CA GLN A 35 -63.00 -26.83 8.88
C GLN A 35 -61.80 -26.66 7.94
N ASP A 36 -62.03 -26.62 6.62
CA ASP A 36 -60.96 -26.50 5.64
C ASP A 36 -60.22 -25.14 5.74
N THR A 37 -60.91 -24.05 6.05
CA THR A 37 -60.27 -22.74 6.25
C THR A 37 -59.37 -22.67 7.49
N LYS A 38 -59.73 -23.38 8.57
CA LYS A 38 -58.95 -23.39 9.82
C LYS A 38 -57.74 -24.31 9.71
N PHE A 39 -57.87 -25.45 9.04
CA PHE A 39 -56.72 -26.33 8.75
C PHE A 39 -55.73 -25.68 7.76
N ALA A 40 -56.21 -24.95 6.75
CA ALA A 40 -55.36 -24.19 5.83
C ALA A 40 -54.57 -23.07 6.53
N ALA A 41 -55.23 -22.31 7.43
CA ALA A 41 -54.55 -21.28 8.22
C ALA A 41 -53.50 -21.86 9.18
N VAL A 42 -53.80 -22.98 9.85
CA VAL A 42 -52.86 -23.68 10.75
C VAL A 42 -51.68 -24.28 9.98
N THR A 43 -51.90 -24.81 8.78
CA THR A 43 -50.80 -25.30 7.93
C THR A 43 -49.94 -24.17 7.40
N GLU A 44 -50.52 -23.01 7.09
CA GLU A 44 -49.74 -21.81 6.71
C GLU A 44 -48.89 -21.30 7.88
N GLU A 45 -49.44 -21.26 9.10
CA GLU A 45 -48.72 -20.81 10.29
C GLU A 45 -47.57 -21.75 10.67
N ILE A 46 -47.78 -23.07 10.59
CA ILE A 46 -46.72 -24.07 10.80
C ILE A 46 -45.64 -23.97 9.72
N MET A 47 -46.01 -23.75 8.45
CA MET A 47 -45.03 -23.54 7.38
C MET A 47 -44.22 -22.26 7.58
N ARG A 48 -44.85 -21.16 8.02
CA ARG A 48 -44.15 -19.91 8.36
C ARG A 48 -43.14 -20.12 9.48
N GLN A 49 -43.52 -20.83 10.55
CA GLN A 49 -42.59 -21.16 11.64
C GLN A 49 -41.42 -22.05 11.17
N GLN A 50 -41.66 -23.04 10.32
CA GLN A 50 -40.58 -23.86 9.76
C GLN A 50 -39.63 -23.05 8.88
N ILE A 51 -40.17 -22.11 8.09
CA ILE A 51 -39.36 -21.19 7.28
C ILE A 51 -38.53 -20.27 8.17
N ASP A 52 -39.10 -19.73 9.24
CA ASP A 52 -38.37 -18.87 10.18
C ASP A 52 -37.26 -19.63 10.93
N ILE A 53 -37.53 -20.85 11.37
CA ILE A 53 -36.52 -21.72 12.01
C ILE A 53 -35.41 -22.07 11.00
N ALA A 54 -35.76 -22.44 9.77
CA ALA A 54 -34.76 -22.72 8.73
C ALA A 54 -33.94 -21.48 8.38
N ALA A 55 -34.57 -20.30 8.31
CA ALA A 55 -33.89 -19.03 8.07
C ALA A 55 -32.93 -18.68 9.21
N GLN A 56 -33.34 -18.85 10.47
CA GLN A 56 -32.50 -18.65 11.65
C GLN A 56 -31.28 -19.59 11.64
N ASN A 57 -31.48 -20.88 11.34
CA ASN A 57 -30.37 -21.82 11.24
C ASN A 57 -29.36 -21.44 10.16
N VAL A 58 -29.83 -20.95 9.00
CA VAL A 58 -28.93 -20.47 7.93
C VAL A 58 -28.18 -19.21 8.38
N VAL A 59 -28.86 -18.29 9.06
CA VAL A 59 -28.21 -17.09 9.61
C VAL A 59 -27.13 -17.50 10.61
N ASP A 60 -27.43 -18.36 11.57
CA ASP A 60 -26.49 -18.80 12.59
C ASP A 60 -25.29 -19.55 11.97
N GLU A 61 -25.53 -20.46 11.02
CA GLU A 61 -24.46 -21.16 10.29
C GLU A 61 -23.56 -20.19 9.50
N THR A 62 -24.16 -19.17 8.87
CA THR A 62 -23.38 -18.17 8.13
C THR A 62 -22.59 -17.26 9.07
N VAL A 63 -23.12 -16.91 10.23
CA VAL A 63 -22.41 -16.13 11.26
C VAL A 63 -21.23 -16.92 11.79
N GLU A 64 -21.43 -18.18 12.18
CA GLU A 64 -20.36 -19.05 12.69
C GLU A 64 -19.25 -19.25 11.65
N LYS A 65 -19.61 -19.58 10.40
CA LYS A 65 -18.64 -19.70 9.32
C LYS A 65 -17.88 -18.40 9.08
N THR A 66 -18.58 -17.26 9.15
CA THR A 66 -17.96 -15.94 8.95
C THR A 66 -17.01 -15.62 10.09
N GLU A 67 -17.39 -15.88 11.34
CA GLU A 67 -16.55 -15.67 12.52
C GLU A 67 -15.26 -16.49 12.42
N VAL A 68 -15.36 -17.78 12.11
CA VAL A 68 -14.20 -18.65 11.92
C VAL A 68 -13.30 -18.18 10.77
N MET A 69 -13.89 -17.78 9.64
CA MET A 69 -13.12 -17.24 8.51
C MET A 69 -12.45 -15.91 8.87
N LEU A 70 -13.12 -15.05 9.62
CA LEU A 70 -12.61 -13.76 10.06
C LEU A 70 -11.47 -13.93 11.05
N ASP A 71 -11.58 -14.86 12.01
CA ASP A 71 -10.51 -15.22 12.94
C ASP A 71 -9.28 -15.73 12.22
N LYS A 72 -9.48 -16.64 11.25
CA LYS A 72 -8.39 -17.15 10.43
C LYS A 72 -7.72 -16.04 9.61
N LEU A 73 -8.52 -15.19 8.96
CA LEU A 73 -8.01 -14.06 8.18
C LEU A 73 -7.28 -13.04 9.08
N SER A 74 -7.81 -12.77 10.26
CA SER A 74 -7.22 -11.89 11.27
C SER A 74 -5.87 -12.42 11.73
N SER A 75 -5.78 -13.72 12.06
CA SER A 75 -4.54 -14.38 12.43
C SER A 75 -3.50 -14.32 11.29
N GLU A 76 -3.91 -14.60 10.06
CA GLU A 76 -3.04 -14.49 8.88
C GLU A 76 -2.53 -13.05 8.68
N LYS A 77 -3.40 -12.04 8.85
CA LYS A 77 -3.02 -10.63 8.76
C LYS A 77 -2.08 -10.20 9.89
N ILE A 78 -2.30 -10.66 11.11
CA ILE A 78 -1.40 -10.41 12.24
C ILE A 78 -0.02 -10.99 11.93
N MET A 79 0.05 -12.22 11.41
CA MET A 79 1.31 -12.85 11.01
C MET A 79 2.02 -12.05 9.91
N ALA A 80 1.31 -11.70 8.83
CA ALA A 80 1.89 -10.92 7.73
C ALA A 80 2.38 -9.53 8.16
N VAL A 81 1.63 -8.85 9.04
CA VAL A 81 2.04 -7.58 9.62
C VAL A 81 3.24 -7.75 10.54
N SER A 82 3.30 -8.83 11.32
CA SER A 82 4.46 -9.16 12.16
C SER A 82 5.72 -9.39 11.32
N GLU A 83 5.65 -10.24 10.29
CA GLU A 83 6.78 -10.52 9.40
C GLU A 83 7.29 -9.26 8.67
N TYR A 84 6.37 -8.41 8.22
CA TYR A 84 6.72 -7.13 7.62
C TYR A 84 7.38 -6.20 8.65
N SER A 85 6.83 -6.13 9.87
CA SER A 85 7.37 -5.32 10.95
C SER A 85 8.78 -5.77 11.33
N ASP A 86 9.03 -7.07 11.45
CA ASP A 86 10.35 -7.63 11.73
C ASP A 86 11.36 -7.28 10.64
N THR A 87 10.93 -7.31 9.37
CA THR A 87 11.77 -6.91 8.24
C THR A 87 12.12 -5.42 8.31
N VAL A 88 11.13 -4.55 8.54
CA VAL A 88 11.33 -3.11 8.68
C VAL A 88 12.21 -2.79 9.88
N LEU A 89 11.99 -3.43 11.03
CA LEU A 89 12.82 -3.25 12.23
C LEU A 89 14.25 -3.69 11.99
N LYS A 90 14.47 -4.78 11.25
CA LYS A 90 15.81 -5.22 10.86
C LYS A 90 16.51 -4.20 9.95
N GLU A 91 15.81 -3.66 8.96
CA GLU A 91 16.33 -2.59 8.11
C GLU A 91 16.61 -1.31 8.89
N ILE A 92 15.75 -0.92 9.83
CA ILE A 92 15.98 0.23 10.73
C ILE A 92 17.23 0.02 11.59
N ASN A 93 17.39 -1.15 12.20
CA ASN A 93 18.60 -1.45 12.98
C ASN A 93 19.85 -1.43 12.11
N LYS A 94 19.80 -2.05 10.93
CA LYS A 94 20.91 -2.00 9.97
C LYS A 94 21.26 -0.56 9.58
N ASN A 95 20.27 0.26 9.26
CA ASN A 95 20.48 1.66 8.92
C ASN A 95 21.08 2.44 10.10
N HIS A 96 20.62 2.17 11.33
CA HIS A 96 21.19 2.76 12.54
C HIS A 96 22.67 2.41 12.70
N ASP A 97 23.02 1.14 12.51
CA ASP A 97 24.40 0.66 12.58
C ASP A 97 25.27 1.31 11.49
N GLU A 98 24.78 1.41 10.25
CA GLU A 98 25.48 2.07 9.15
C GLU A 98 25.70 3.56 9.43
N VAL A 99 24.71 4.26 9.96
CA VAL A 99 24.83 5.68 10.33
C VAL A 99 25.83 5.86 11.48
N MET A 100 25.78 5.02 12.51
CA MET A 100 26.74 5.06 13.62
C MET A 100 28.16 4.74 13.16
N PHE A 101 28.30 3.82 12.21
CA PHE A 101 29.58 3.51 11.58
C PHE A 101 30.13 4.67 10.75
N LEU A 102 29.28 5.34 9.97
CA LEU A 102 29.69 6.56 9.25
C LEU A 102 30.09 7.67 10.22
N TYR A 103 29.38 7.81 11.35
CA TYR A 103 29.72 8.76 12.40
C TYR A 103 31.08 8.44 13.05
N SER A 104 31.34 7.17 13.39
CA SER A 104 32.62 6.75 13.97
C SER A 104 33.77 6.94 12.97
N MET A 105 33.59 6.57 11.70
CA MET A 105 34.58 6.81 10.64
C MET A 105 34.86 8.29 10.42
N LEU A 106 33.84 9.13 10.44
CA LEU A 106 34.01 10.58 10.27
C LEU A 106 34.82 11.16 11.44
N ASN A 107 34.50 10.75 12.66
CA ASN A 107 35.21 11.16 13.86
C ASN A 107 36.67 10.64 13.87
N ASP A 108 36.90 9.41 13.42
CA ASP A 108 38.25 8.86 13.27
C ASP A 108 39.05 9.65 12.23
N LYS A 109 38.44 10.00 11.08
CA LYS A 109 39.10 10.85 10.07
C LYS A 109 39.36 12.27 10.56
N GLU A 110 38.47 12.85 11.34
CA GLU A 110 38.73 14.14 11.98
C GLU A 110 39.97 14.06 12.88
N LYS A 111 40.06 12.99 13.69
CA LYS A 111 41.21 12.75 14.57
C LYS A 111 42.50 12.53 13.78
N GLU A 112 42.47 11.74 12.70
CA GLU A 112 43.60 11.56 11.79
C GLU A 112 44.06 12.90 11.21
N ILE A 113 43.14 13.69 10.64
CA ILE A 113 43.46 15.01 10.07
C ILE A 113 44.05 15.93 11.13
N LYS A 114 43.48 15.96 12.33
CA LYS A 114 43.98 16.79 13.43
C LYS A 114 45.39 16.39 13.85
N ASN A 115 45.70 15.09 13.85
CA ASN A 115 47.05 14.62 14.13
C ASN A 115 48.01 14.97 12.99
N THR A 116 47.64 14.76 11.72
CA THR A 116 48.47 15.16 10.57
C THR A 116 48.74 16.66 10.55
N VAL A 117 47.76 17.50 10.90
CA VAL A 117 47.94 18.96 11.03
C VAL A 117 48.97 19.27 12.12
N ARG A 118 48.90 18.60 13.28
CA ARG A 118 49.91 18.76 14.33
C ARG A 118 51.30 18.32 13.88
N ASP A 119 51.40 17.21 13.15
CA ASP A 119 52.67 16.72 12.62
C ASP A 119 53.29 17.74 11.64
N ILE A 120 52.46 18.33 10.76
CA ILE A 120 52.90 19.40 9.84
C ILE A 120 53.33 20.65 10.61
N GLU A 121 52.60 21.05 11.66
CA GLU A 121 52.99 22.18 12.51
C GLU A 121 54.34 21.94 13.21
N ASN A 122 54.56 20.73 13.70
CA ASN A 122 55.82 20.34 14.32
C ASN A 122 56.98 20.35 13.30
N VAL A 123 56.77 19.83 12.09
CA VAL A 123 57.76 19.87 10.99
C VAL A 123 58.04 21.32 10.56
N LYS A 124 57.01 22.18 10.48
CA LYS A 124 57.22 23.60 10.16
C LYS A 124 58.05 24.31 11.23
N LYS A 125 57.83 23.98 12.51
CA LYS A 125 58.65 24.50 13.61
C LYS A 125 60.10 24.03 13.49
N THR A 126 60.34 22.72 13.32
CA THR A 126 61.72 22.21 13.18
C THR A 126 62.42 22.76 11.95
N VAL A 127 61.74 22.91 10.81
CA VAL A 127 62.33 23.55 9.61
C VAL A 127 62.66 25.02 9.87
N ASN A 128 61.80 25.75 10.58
CA ASN A 128 62.08 27.13 10.95
C ASN A 128 63.23 27.24 11.96
N ASP A 129 63.33 26.29 12.90
CA ASP A 129 64.41 26.25 13.89
C ASP A 129 65.74 25.88 13.22
N ILE A 130 65.75 24.92 12.28
CA ILE A 130 66.91 24.61 11.44
C ILE A 130 67.29 25.81 10.56
N LYS A 131 66.32 26.53 9.99
CA LYS A 131 66.57 27.75 9.22
C LYS A 131 67.20 28.83 10.11
N LYS A 132 66.75 28.97 11.36
CA LYS A 132 67.38 29.87 12.33
C LYS A 132 68.78 29.43 12.75
N GLU A 133 69.04 28.13 12.91
CA GLU A 133 70.37 27.60 13.24
C GLU A 133 71.36 27.70 12.06
N THR A 134 70.89 27.51 10.83
CA THR A 134 71.70 27.69 9.60
C THR A 134 71.97 29.14 9.25
N LEU A 135 71.15 30.08 9.72
CA LEU A 135 71.46 31.52 9.64
C LEU A 135 72.52 31.99 10.64
N ILE A 136 72.96 31.16 11.60
CA ILE A 136 74.05 31.52 12.53
C ILE A 136 75.43 31.17 11.94
N GLN A 137 75.49 30.54 10.76
CA GLN A 137 76.74 30.17 10.09
C GLN A 137 76.80 30.67 8.64
N SER A 138 76.62 31.97 8.45
CA SER A 138 77.17 32.72 7.30
C SER A 138 76.90 34.21 7.50
N GLU A 139 77.79 34.85 8.26
CA GLU A 139 78.04 36.27 8.02
C GLU A 139 78.80 36.40 6.70
N GLU A 140 78.41 37.44 5.94
CA GLU A 140 79.11 38.04 4.81
C GLU A 140 78.66 37.62 3.40
N ALA A 141 77.53 38.19 2.97
CA ALA A 141 77.42 38.90 1.69
C ALA A 141 76.10 39.69 1.65
N GLU A 142 76.19 41.01 1.87
CA GLU A 142 75.17 41.94 1.39
C GLU A 142 75.11 41.88 -0.14
N VAL A 143 74.00 41.42 -0.70
CA VAL A 143 73.53 41.82 -2.04
C VAL A 143 72.00 41.89 -2.02
N ASP A 144 71.54 43.13 -1.97
CA ASP A 144 70.45 43.73 -2.75
C ASP A 144 69.07 43.04 -2.77
N GLU A 145 68.09 43.80 -2.25
CA GLU A 145 66.66 43.58 -2.37
C GLU A 145 66.24 43.33 -3.82
N SER A 146 65.52 42.23 -4.06
CA SER A 146 64.31 42.15 -4.90
C SER A 146 64.05 40.72 -5.39
N VAL A 147 63.60 39.83 -4.51
CA VAL A 147 62.78 38.69 -4.98
C VAL A 147 61.62 38.49 -4.01
N ASP A 148 60.48 39.03 -4.46
CA ASP A 148 59.12 38.84 -3.97
C ASP A 148 58.90 37.43 -3.38
N THR A 149 58.99 37.31 -2.06
CA THR A 149 58.51 36.12 -1.32
C THR A 149 57.40 36.49 -0.34
N GLU A 150 56.68 37.57 -0.64
CA GLU A 150 55.40 37.91 -0.01
C GLU A 150 54.18 37.55 -0.88
N ASN A 151 54.41 37.04 -2.10
CA ASN A 151 53.35 36.61 -3.01
C ASN A 151 53.00 35.11 -2.95
N GLU A 152 53.83 34.24 -2.37
CA GLU A 152 53.54 32.80 -2.33
C GLU A 152 52.56 32.39 -1.21
N ILE A 153 52.33 33.23 -0.19
CA ILE A 153 51.31 32.93 0.85
C ILE A 153 49.91 33.43 0.44
N LYS A 154 49.85 34.38 -0.51
CA LYS A 154 48.60 34.79 -1.16
C LYS A 154 48.24 33.87 -2.33
N GLU A 155 49.23 33.28 -3.01
CA GLU A 155 48.92 32.30 -4.06
C GLU A 155 48.39 30.97 -3.52
N VAL A 156 48.82 30.46 -2.36
CA VAL A 156 48.24 29.21 -1.83
C VAL A 156 46.83 29.41 -1.24
N THR A 157 46.46 30.64 -0.86
CA THR A 157 45.10 30.98 -0.39
C THR A 157 44.15 31.30 -1.56
N GLU A 158 44.60 32.01 -2.61
CA GLU A 158 43.78 32.22 -3.81
C GLU A 158 43.68 30.98 -4.71
N ILE A 159 44.69 30.10 -4.75
CA ILE A 159 44.61 28.82 -5.46
C ILE A 159 43.61 27.91 -4.75
N LYS A 160 43.37 28.03 -3.44
CA LYS A 160 42.32 27.29 -2.74
C LYS A 160 40.93 27.84 -3.04
N GLU A 161 40.70 29.15 -3.02
CA GLU A 161 39.37 29.69 -3.35
C GLU A 161 39.04 29.57 -4.85
N LYS A 162 39.99 29.83 -5.75
CA LYS A 162 39.77 29.64 -7.20
C LYS A 162 39.73 28.18 -7.59
N ASN A 163 40.42 27.23 -6.92
CA ASN A 163 40.23 25.81 -7.22
C ASN A 163 39.04 25.17 -6.51
N ILE A 164 38.57 25.69 -5.38
CA ILE A 164 37.27 25.29 -4.83
C ILE A 164 36.18 25.82 -5.76
N PHE A 165 36.24 27.07 -6.21
CA PHE A 165 35.22 27.67 -7.09
C PHE A 165 35.31 27.24 -8.58
N LYS A 166 36.49 26.93 -9.14
CA LYS A 166 36.62 26.27 -10.46
C LYS A 166 36.35 24.78 -10.41
N ARG A 167 36.60 24.09 -9.29
CA ARG A 167 36.18 22.69 -9.16
C ARG A 167 34.68 22.60 -8.86
N GLU A 168 34.07 23.63 -8.30
CA GLU A 168 32.62 23.80 -8.25
C GLU A 168 32.06 24.14 -9.63
N LYS A 169 32.59 25.12 -10.38
CA LYS A 169 32.09 25.47 -11.74
C LYS A 169 32.45 24.49 -12.87
N LYS A 170 33.58 23.77 -12.79
CA LYS A 170 33.91 22.69 -13.75
C LYS A 170 33.19 21.39 -13.40
N LYS A 171 32.91 21.11 -12.12
CA LYS A 171 31.90 20.09 -11.77
C LYS A 171 30.50 20.55 -12.18
N GLU A 172 30.18 21.84 -12.20
CA GLU A 172 28.88 22.33 -12.68
C GLU A 172 28.71 22.23 -14.22
N ARG A 173 29.81 22.15 -14.98
CA ARG A 173 29.76 21.93 -16.45
C ARG A 173 30.02 20.49 -16.89
N GLU A 174 30.71 19.65 -16.11
CA GLU A 174 30.86 18.21 -16.39
C GLU A 174 29.85 17.33 -15.62
N LYS A 175 29.17 17.82 -14.56
CA LYS A 175 27.95 17.19 -13.99
C LYS A 175 26.69 17.40 -14.84
N LYS A 176 26.83 17.78 -16.12
CA LYS A 176 25.80 17.52 -17.13
C LYS A 176 25.83 16.10 -17.66
N GLN A 177 26.77 15.25 -17.23
CA GLN A 177 26.71 13.80 -17.45
C GLN A 177 27.11 13.04 -16.17
N LYS A 178 26.07 12.51 -15.50
CA LYS A 178 26.04 11.52 -14.39
C LYS A 178 26.42 12.02 -12.98
N PRO A 179 25.46 11.92 -12.04
CA PRO A 179 25.75 11.33 -10.74
C PRO A 179 24.72 10.29 -10.25
N LEU A 180 25.20 9.50 -9.31
CA LEU A 180 24.62 8.37 -8.58
C LEU A 180 23.28 8.66 -7.87
N VAL A 181 22.55 7.56 -7.72
CA VAL A 181 21.18 7.30 -7.24
C VAL A 181 20.94 7.73 -5.79
N GLU A 182 19.86 8.50 -5.58
CA GLU A 182 18.75 8.34 -4.59
C GLU A 182 17.81 9.57 -4.73
N PRO A 183 16.47 9.50 -4.57
CA PRO A 183 15.62 8.48 -3.97
C PRO A 183 15.03 7.55 -5.04
N ARG A 184 14.29 6.50 -4.68
CA ARG A 184 13.41 5.80 -5.64
C ARG A 184 12.30 6.75 -6.10
N LYS A 185 12.64 7.66 -7.01
CA LYS A 185 11.67 8.23 -7.94
C LYS A 185 11.25 7.05 -8.79
N ASN A 186 10.10 6.48 -8.49
CA ASN A 186 9.54 5.36 -9.24
C ASN A 186 9.60 5.74 -10.73
N ASN A 187 10.57 5.22 -11.49
CA ASN A 187 10.67 5.39 -12.94
C ASN A 187 9.34 5.00 -13.62
N ASN A 188 8.61 4.09 -12.97
CA ASN A 188 7.28 3.68 -13.33
C ASN A 188 6.29 4.86 -13.33
N ASN A 189 6.38 5.82 -12.41
CA ASN A 189 5.47 6.98 -12.36
C ASN A 189 5.66 7.88 -13.59
N ASP A 190 6.91 8.19 -13.95
CA ASP A 190 7.19 9.01 -15.14
C ASP A 190 6.76 8.28 -16.43
N LYS A 191 6.94 6.95 -16.49
CA LYS A 191 6.46 6.10 -17.60
C LYS A 191 4.95 6.01 -17.66
N ILE A 192 4.26 5.93 -16.53
CA ILE A 192 2.78 5.96 -16.44
C ILE A 192 2.28 7.27 -17.04
N LEU A 193 2.88 8.40 -16.67
CA LEU A 193 2.49 9.72 -17.17
C LEU A 193 2.77 9.87 -18.67
N ASP A 194 3.93 9.41 -19.16
CA ASP A 194 4.25 9.45 -20.60
C ASP A 194 3.29 8.59 -21.44
N MET A 195 2.97 7.37 -20.98
CA MET A 195 1.99 6.53 -21.67
C MET A 195 0.56 7.09 -21.57
N TYR A 196 0.19 7.66 -20.44
CA TYR A 196 -1.10 8.32 -20.27
C TYR A 196 -1.25 9.53 -21.20
N ASN A 197 -0.22 10.36 -21.31
CA ASN A 197 -0.18 11.50 -22.24
C ASN A 197 -0.20 11.06 -23.71
N LYS A 198 0.30 9.87 -24.03
CA LYS A 198 0.19 9.23 -25.34
C LYS A 198 -1.20 8.60 -25.61
N GLY A 199 -2.12 8.65 -24.64
CA GLY A 199 -3.50 8.17 -24.78
C GLY A 199 -3.71 6.69 -24.48
N PHE A 200 -2.73 5.99 -23.88
CA PHE A 200 -2.93 4.60 -23.47
C PHE A 200 -3.94 4.49 -22.33
N SER A 201 -4.74 3.41 -22.34
CA SER A 201 -5.71 3.14 -21.28
C SER A 201 -5.00 2.69 -19.99
N ASN A 202 -5.60 2.98 -18.82
CA ASN A 202 -5.07 2.58 -17.51
C ASN A 202 -4.79 1.07 -17.42
N VAL A 203 -5.61 0.25 -18.09
CA VAL A 203 -5.45 -1.21 -18.17
C VAL A 203 -4.23 -1.61 -19.00
N GLU A 204 -3.99 -0.91 -20.10
CA GLU A 204 -2.85 -1.18 -21.00
C GLU A 204 -1.53 -0.77 -20.35
N ILE A 205 -1.52 0.37 -19.64
CA ILE A 205 -0.37 0.84 -18.88
C ILE A 205 -0.02 -0.16 -17.79
N ALA A 206 -1.02 -0.63 -17.03
CA ALA A 206 -0.84 -1.65 -16.01
C ALA A 206 -0.24 -2.95 -16.59
N LYS A 207 -0.79 -3.43 -17.71
CA LYS A 207 -0.31 -4.64 -18.38
C LYS A 207 1.10 -4.49 -18.95
N LYS A 208 1.45 -3.33 -19.53
CA LYS A 208 2.77 -3.07 -20.11
C LYS A 208 3.86 -2.88 -19.05
N LEU A 209 3.52 -2.27 -17.92
CA LEU A 209 4.47 -1.97 -16.85
C LEU A 209 4.48 -3.04 -15.75
N GLY A 210 3.57 -4.03 -15.80
CA GLY A 210 3.48 -5.10 -14.80
C GLY A 210 3.05 -4.61 -13.42
N ILE A 211 2.27 -3.52 -13.38
CA ILE A 211 1.84 -2.84 -12.16
C ILE A 211 0.32 -2.94 -11.98
N GLY A 212 -0.17 -2.72 -10.76
CA GLY A 212 -1.60 -2.77 -10.48
C GLY A 212 -2.37 -1.63 -11.15
N ILE A 213 -3.57 -1.90 -11.65
CA ILE A 213 -4.48 -0.87 -12.19
C ILE A 213 -4.76 0.25 -11.17
N GLY A 214 -4.83 -0.09 -9.88
CA GLY A 214 -4.99 0.88 -8.80
C GLY A 214 -3.79 1.83 -8.67
N GLU A 215 -2.57 1.33 -8.86
CA GLU A 215 -1.34 2.15 -8.80
C GLU A 215 -1.28 3.15 -9.95
N VAL A 216 -1.62 2.70 -11.17
CA VAL A 216 -1.70 3.56 -12.36
C VAL A 216 -2.69 4.70 -12.14
N ARG A 217 -3.88 4.38 -11.63
CA ARG A 217 -4.93 5.37 -11.36
C ARG A 217 -4.50 6.38 -10.30
N LEU A 218 -3.90 5.92 -9.21
CA LEU A 218 -3.43 6.78 -8.12
C LEU A 218 -2.39 7.80 -8.61
N VAL A 219 -1.45 7.37 -9.46
CA VAL A 219 -0.41 8.25 -10.02
C VAL A 219 -1.01 9.33 -10.94
N ILE A 220 -1.98 8.95 -11.79
CA ILE A 220 -2.65 9.89 -12.68
C ILE A 220 -3.49 10.90 -11.89
N ASP A 221 -4.25 10.46 -10.89
CA ASP A 221 -5.13 11.30 -10.09
C ASP A 221 -4.34 12.31 -9.24
N LEU A 222 -3.19 11.89 -8.69
CA LEU A 222 -2.26 12.78 -7.97
C LEU A 222 -1.63 13.84 -8.88
N PHE A 223 -1.31 13.47 -10.13
CA PHE A 223 -0.70 14.39 -11.09
C PHE A 223 -1.70 15.44 -11.59
N LYS A 224 -2.92 15.04 -11.94
CA LYS A 224 -4.00 15.96 -12.33
C LYS A 224 -4.29 16.98 -11.23
N ASN A 225 -4.47 16.53 -10.00
CA ASN A 225 -4.68 17.42 -8.85
C ASN A 225 -3.50 18.37 -8.56
N ARG A 226 -2.28 18.02 -8.94
CA ARG A 226 -1.12 18.92 -8.82
C ARG A 226 -1.11 19.96 -9.94
N ALA A 227 -1.50 19.59 -11.15
CA ALA A 227 -1.60 20.51 -12.29
C ALA A 227 -2.70 21.57 -12.06
N ASP A 228 -3.83 21.17 -11.47
CA ASP A 228 -4.96 22.06 -11.20
C ASP A 228 -4.70 23.02 -10.02
N ARG A 229 -3.82 22.67 -9.08
CA ARG A 229 -3.44 23.54 -7.94
C ARG A 229 -2.37 24.58 -8.24
N ASN A 230 -1.67 24.46 -9.37
CA ASN A 230 -0.59 25.35 -9.78
C ASN A 230 -0.98 26.28 -10.94
N ARG A 231 -2.28 26.39 -11.22
CA ARG A 231 -2.88 27.42 -12.09
C ARG A 231 -3.65 28.41 -11.22
#